data_AF-D5BL46-F1
#
_entry.id   AF-D5BL46-F1
#
_cell.length_a   1.000
_cell.length_b   1.000
_cell.length_c   1.000
_cell.angle_alpha   90.00
_cell.angle_beta   90.00
_cell.angle_gamma   90.00
#
_symmetry.space_group_name_H-M   'P 1'
#
loop_
_entity.id
_entity.type
_entity.pdbx_description
1 polymer ?
#
loop_
_entity_poly.entity_id
_entity_poly.type
_entity_poly.pdbx_seq_one_letter_code
_entity_poly.pdbx_strand_id
1 'polypeptide(L)'
;MIMENNNLVEWISLNRKLARIIGGSFILLSIIIAIINMGTGSGIFGGLVILMSILSVVVLTAPLQFFKWPVLVTLLFISFIVEFFIF
;
A
#
# COMPACT_ATOMS: atom_id res chain seq x y z
N MET A 1 -11.36 9.49 -16.20
CA MET A 1 -9.96 9.75 -16.57
C MET A 1 -9.51 10.91 -15.71
N ILE A 2 -8.99 10.62 -14.52
CA ILE A 2 -8.54 11.66 -13.58
C ILE A 2 -7.28 12.24 -14.21
N MET A 3 -7.26 13.56 -14.48
CA MET A 3 -6.06 14.26 -14.92
C MET A 3 -5.04 14.22 -13.78
N GLU A 4 -4.24 13.16 -13.75
CA GLU A 4 -3.10 13.01 -12.87
C GLU A 4 -2.05 14.06 -13.25
N ASN A 5 -1.37 14.64 -12.28
CA ASN A 5 -0.29 15.60 -12.52
C ASN A 5 0.92 14.85 -13.13
N ASN A 6 0.94 14.79 -14.46
CA ASN A 6 1.91 14.03 -15.27
C ASN A 6 3.37 14.37 -14.99
N ASN A 7 3.67 15.55 -14.44
CA ASN A 7 5.03 16.01 -14.18
C ASN A 7 5.79 15.11 -13.20
N LEU A 8 5.10 14.56 -12.19
CA LEU A 8 5.71 13.66 -11.21
C LEU A 8 6.01 12.29 -11.83
N VAL A 9 5.09 11.77 -12.63
CA VAL A 9 5.24 10.49 -13.33
C VAL A 9 6.35 10.57 -14.37
N GLU A 10 6.41 11.66 -15.14
CA GLU A 10 7.50 11.95 -16.07
C GLU A 10 8.84 12.06 -15.34
N TRP A 11 8.91 12.80 -14.23
CA TRP A 11 10.14 12.95 -13.46
C TRP A 11 10.65 11.62 -12.87
N ILE A 12 9.74 10.79 -12.36
CA ILE A 12 10.04 9.43 -11.85
C ILE A 12 10.51 8.53 -13.00
N SER A 13 9.90 8.63 -14.18
CA SER A 13 10.30 7.83 -15.35
C SER A 13 11.70 8.19 -15.85
N LEU A 14 12.05 9.48 -15.85
CA LEU A 14 13.38 9.99 -16.19
C LEU A 14 14.45 9.57 -15.18
N ASN A 15 14.10 9.48 -13.90
CA ASN A 15 15.02 9.22 -12.79
C ASN A 15 14.76 7.88 -12.07
N ARG A 16 14.44 6.83 -12.83
CA ARG A 16 14.04 5.50 -12.30
C ARG A 16 15.00 4.93 -11.24
N LYS A 17 16.30 5.16 -11.36
CA LYS A 17 17.30 4.73 -10.36
C LYS A 17 17.13 5.46 -9.03
N LEU A 18 16.96 6.78 -9.05
CA LEU A 18 16.75 7.59 -7.85
C LEU A 18 15.43 7.25 -7.17
N ALA A 19 14.35 7.08 -7.95
CA ALA A 19 13.05 6.68 -7.42
C ALA A 19 13.11 5.33 -6.67
N ARG A 20 13.85 4.35 -7.22
CA ARG A 20 14.04 3.04 -6.56
C ARG A 20 14.85 3.16 -5.26
N ILE A 21 15.89 3.99 -5.24
CA ILE A 21 16.71 4.21 -4.04
C ILE A 21 15.90 4.91 -2.95
N ILE A 22 15.13 5.95 -3.31
CA ILE A 22 14.28 6.70 -2.38
C ILE A 22 13.18 5.80 -1.81
N GLY A 23 12.53 4.99 -2.65
CA GLY A 23 11.53 4.03 -2.17
C GLY A 23 12.13 3.00 -1.21
N GLY A 24 13.31 2.46 -1.55
CA GLY A 24 14.02 1.51 -0.69
C GLY A 24 14.44 2.11 0.66
N SER A 25 14.94 3.35 0.67
CA SER A 25 15.34 4.02 1.91
C SER A 25 14.13 4.32 2.80
N PHE A 26 12.98 4.64 2.23
CA PHE A 26 11.75 4.89 2.99
C PHE A 26 11.20 3.63 3.68
N ILE A 27 11.33 2.47 3.01
CA ILE A 27 10.97 1.17 3.60
C ILE A 27 11.90 0.85 4.77
N LEU A 28 13.22 1.03 4.60
CA LEU A 28 14.18 0.82 5.68
C LEU A 28 13.92 1.74 6.87
N LEU A 29 13.62 3.01 6.62
CA LEU A 29 13.27 3.96 7.67
C LEU A 29 12.00 3.53 8.43
N SER A 30 10.99 3.04 7.72
CA SER A 30 9.75 2.54 8.33
C SER A 30 10.00 1.34 9.26
N ILE A 31 10.90 0.43 8.87
CA ILE A 31 11.29 -0.71 9.71
C ILE A 31 12.04 -0.23 10.96
N ILE A 32 12.93 0.75 10.83
CA ILE A 32 13.64 1.33 11.99
C ILE A 32 12.65 1.95 12.98
N ILE A 33 11.66 2.70 12.48
CA ILE A 33 10.61 3.28 13.33
C ILE A 33 9.80 2.19 14.04
N ALA A 34 9.46 1.11 13.35
CA ALA A 34 8.76 -0.04 13.94
C ALA A 34 9.58 -0.72 15.05
N ILE A 35 10.90 -0.84 14.87
CA ILE A 35 11.83 -1.37 15.89
C ILE A 35 11.85 -0.49 17.14
N ILE A 36 11.90 0.84 16.97
CA ILE A 36 11.91 1.76 18.11
C ILE A 36 10.59 1.68 18.88
N ASN A 37 9.46 1.56 18.19
CA ASN A 37 8.15 1.61 18.84
C ASN A 37 7.71 0.27 19.46
N MET A 38 8.05 -0.86 18.83
CA MET A 38 7.59 -2.20 19.27
C MET A 38 8.70 -3.04 19.94
N GLY A 39 9.96 -2.60 19.91
CA GLY A 39 11.12 -3.35 20.38
C GLY A 39 11.80 -4.17 19.28
N THR A 40 12.97 -4.73 19.57
CA THR A 40 13.86 -5.33 18.54
C THR A 40 13.26 -6.55 17.85
N GLY A 41 12.72 -7.51 18.60
CA GLY A 41 12.08 -8.70 18.03
C GLY A 41 10.75 -8.37 17.36
N SER A 42 9.84 -7.73 18.11
CA SER A 42 8.50 -7.42 17.63
C SER A 42 8.49 -6.40 16.49
N GLY A 43 9.45 -5.47 16.44
CA GLY A 43 9.51 -4.44 15.41
C GLY A 43 10.06 -4.95 14.08
N ILE A 44 10.96 -5.94 14.08
CA ILE A 44 11.40 -6.59 12.83
C ILE A 44 10.23 -7.37 12.23
N PHE A 45 9.58 -8.23 13.02
CA PHE A 45 8.42 -9.00 12.54
C PHE A 45 7.24 -8.09 12.21
N GLY A 46 6.92 -7.12 13.07
CA GLY A 46 5.86 -6.15 12.84
C GLY A 46 6.10 -5.30 11.59
N GLY A 47 7.33 -4.83 11.37
CA GLY A 47 7.72 -4.12 10.16
C GLY A 47 7.55 -4.95 8.89
N LEU A 48 7.91 -6.24 8.92
CA LEU A 48 7.70 -7.16 7.81
C LEU A 48 6.21 -7.43 7.55
N VAL A 49 5.40 -7.61 8.60
CA VAL A 49 3.95 -7.78 8.48
C VAL A 49 3.30 -6.54 7.87
N ILE A 50 3.71 -5.34 8.30
CA ILE A 50 3.24 -4.07 7.71
C ILE A 50 3.61 -4.01 6.23
N LEU A 51 4.86 -4.34 5.88
CA LEU A 51 5.33 -4.35 4.48
C LEU A 51 4.53 -5.33 3.62
N MET A 52 4.30 -6.56 4.10
CA MET A 52 3.46 -7.55 3.43
C MET A 52 2.00 -7.08 3.27
N SER A 53 1.46 -6.41 4.29
CA SER A 53 0.08 -5.90 4.26
C SER A 53 -0.08 -4.84 3.17
N ILE A 54 0.86 -3.91 3.06
CA ILE A 54 0.85 -2.89 2.01
C ILE A 54 0.97 -3.52 0.62
N LEU A 55 1.87 -4.51 0.45
CA LEU A 55 2.02 -5.25 -0.80
C LEU A 55 0.75 -6.03 -1.17
N SER A 56 0.06 -6.59 -0.17
CA SER A 56 -1.20 -7.32 -0.38
C SER A 56 -2.28 -6.41 -0.94
N VAL A 57 -2.38 -5.16 -0.48
CA VAL A 57 -3.32 -4.17 -1.03
C VAL A 57 -3.05 -3.92 -2.52
N VAL A 58 -1.80 -3.81 -2.94
CA VAL A 58 -1.43 -3.64 -4.36
C VAL A 58 -1.89 -4.85 -5.18
N VAL A 59 -1.71 -6.07 -4.66
CA VAL A 59 -2.13 -7.30 -5.35
C VAL A 59 -3.65 -7.42 -5.39
N LEU A 60 -4.35 -7.06 -4.31
CA LEU A 60 -5.82 -7.08 -4.23
C LEU A 60 -6.48 -6.03 -5.12
N THR A 61 -5.83 -4.88 -5.32
CA THR A 61 -6.34 -3.80 -6.18
C THR A 61 -6.06 -4.04 -7.67
N ALA A 62 -5.04 -4.82 -8.01
CA ALA A 62 -4.72 -5.17 -9.40
C ALA A 62 -5.88 -5.81 -10.19
N PRO A 63 -6.68 -6.77 -9.66
CA PRO A 63 -7.85 -7.28 -10.37
C PRO A 63 -9.06 -6.34 -10.31
N LEU A 64 -9.10 -5.41 -9.34
CA LEU A 64 -10.21 -4.47 -9.16
C LEU A 64 -10.39 -3.53 -10.35
N GLN A 65 -9.32 -3.26 -11.11
CA GLN A 65 -9.38 -2.46 -12.34
C GLN A 65 -10.24 -3.08 -13.45
N PHE A 66 -10.51 -4.40 -13.40
CA PHE A 66 -11.35 -5.08 -14.39
C PHE A 66 -12.84 -5.03 -14.03
N PHE A 67 -13.20 -4.64 -12.81
CA PHE A 67 -14.58 -4.60 -12.36
C PHE A 67 -15.23 -3.24 -12.65
N LYS A 68 -16.52 -3.25 -13.01
CA LYS A 68 -17.31 -2.02 -13.19
C LYS A 68 -17.49 -1.32 -11.86
N TRP A 69 -17.36 0.02 -11.84
CA TRP A 69 -17.60 0.88 -10.67
C TRP A 69 -18.81 0.51 -9.79
N PRO A 70 -20.01 0.21 -10.32
CA PRO A 70 -21.14 -0.19 -9.48
C PRO A 70 -20.87 -1.48 -8.69
N VAL A 71 -20.13 -2.45 -9.25
CA VAL A 71 -19.80 -3.70 -8.56
C VAL A 71 -18.82 -3.44 -7.41
N LEU A 72 -17.83 -2.57 -7.60
CA LEU A 72 -16.91 -2.15 -6.54
C LEU A 72 -17.65 -1.52 -5.36
N VAL A 73 -18.57 -0.59 -5.64
CA VAL A 73 -19.33 0.11 -4.60
C VAL A 73 -20.19 -0.87 -3.81
N THR A 74 -20.89 -1.79 -4.49
CA THR A 74 -21.69 -2.82 -3.82
C THR A 74 -20.82 -3.73 -2.96
N LEU A 75 -19.65 -4.16 -3.47
CA LEU A 75 -18.73 -5.03 -2.73
C LEU A 75 -18.17 -4.34 -1.48
N LEU A 76 -17.86 -3.04 -1.57
CA LEU A 76 -17.44 -2.22 -0.43
C LEU A 76 -18.52 -2.18 0.66
N PHE A 77 -19.78 -1.91 0.28
CA PHE A 77 -20.90 -1.89 1.22
C PHE A 77 -21.15 -3.26 1.86
N ILE A 78 -21.06 -4.35 1.09
CA ILE A 78 -21.16 -5.71 1.64
C ILE A 78 -20.04 -5.97 2.65
N SER A 79 -18.78 -5.61 2.33
CA SER A 79 -17.66 -5.80 3.25
C SER A 79 -17.85 -5.04 4.56
N PHE A 80 -18.32 -3.79 4.51
CA PHE A 80 -18.62 -3.01 5.71
C PHE A 80 -19.73 -3.63 6.56
N ILE A 81 -20.79 -4.13 5.94
CA ILE A 81 -21.88 -4.80 6.65
C ILE A 81 -21.35 -6.05 7.34
N VAL A 82 -20.59 -6.88 6.62
CA VAL A 82 -19.99 -8.11 7.16
C VAL A 82 -19.04 -7.78 8.32
N GLU A 83 -18.21 -6.75 8.18
CA GLU A 83 -17.30 -6.32 9.24
C GLU A 83 -18.06 -5.89 10.49
N PHE A 84 -19.16 -5.14 10.35
CA PHE A 84 -20.03 -4.74 11.47
C PHE A 84 -20.76 -5.91 12.16
N PHE A 85 -20.94 -7.04 11.47
CA PHE A 85 -21.52 -8.25 12.10
C PHE A 85 -20.47 -9.11 12.81
N ILE A 86 -19.21 -9.02 12.40
CA ILE A 86 -18.10 -9.82 12.96
C ILE A 86 -17.43 -9.10 14.14
N PHE A 87 -17.31 -7.78 14.07
CA PHE A 87 -16.75 -6.91 15.11
C PHE A 87 -17.83 -6.27 15.97
#